data_AF-A0A4P7C0F8-F1
#
_entry.id   AF-A0A4P7C0F8-F1
#
_cell.length_a   1.000
_cell.length_b   1.000
_cell.length_c   1.000
_cell.angle_alpha   90.00
_cell.angle_beta   90.00
_cell.angle_gamma   90.00
#
_symmetry.space_group_name_H-M   'P 1'
#
loop_
_entity.id
_entity.type
_entity.pdbx_description
1 polymer ?
#
loop_
_entity_poly.entity_id
_entity_poly.type
_entity_poly.pdbx_seq_one_letter_code
_entity_poly.pdbx_strand_id
1 'polypeptide(L)'
;MKGYSLIFAGLFATSIHAGTSVRCGKWILESGVGTSNYTVLRKCGEPTFKDSNRWIYDTDSRKLIKILHFHGGKLEFIRDEIRP
;
A
#
# COMPACT_ATOMS: atom_id res chain seq x y z
N MET A 1 -11.12 52.64 24.87
CA MET A 1 -11.49 51.57 23.93
C MET A 1 -10.74 50.32 24.36
N LYS A 2 -11.44 49.40 25.03
CA LYS A 2 -10.86 48.27 25.77
C LYS A 2 -10.98 47.04 24.86
N GLY A 3 -9.86 46.37 24.67
CA GLY A 3 -9.65 45.40 23.60
C GLY A 3 -10.45 44.11 23.74
N TYR A 4 -10.59 43.45 22.60
CA TYR A 4 -10.72 42.00 22.51
C TYR A 4 -9.97 41.57 21.25
N SER A 5 -8.72 41.15 21.43
CA SER A 5 -8.04 40.31 20.43
C SER A 5 -8.57 38.89 20.65
N LEU A 6 -9.53 38.48 19.84
CA LEU A 6 -10.00 37.10 19.83
C LEU A 6 -8.96 36.26 19.10
N ILE A 7 -8.06 35.66 19.87
CA ILE A 7 -7.26 34.51 19.43
C ILE A 7 -8.25 33.38 19.11
N PHE A 8 -8.55 33.15 17.83
CA PHE A 8 -9.24 31.94 17.40
C PHE A 8 -8.19 30.86 17.14
N ALA A 9 -7.75 30.21 18.22
CA ALA A 9 -7.01 28.96 18.16
C ALA A 9 -7.97 27.84 17.71
N GLY A 10 -8.13 27.70 16.38
CA GLY A 10 -9.02 26.71 15.76
C GLY A 10 -8.29 25.42 15.37
N LEU A 11 -8.42 24.41 16.23
CA LEU A 11 -8.29 22.96 16.07
C LEU A 11 -7.50 22.39 14.87
N PHE A 12 -6.42 21.68 15.20
CA PHE A 12 -5.83 20.61 14.39
C PHE A 12 -6.90 19.53 14.09
N ALA A 13 -7.42 19.51 12.87
CA ALA A 13 -8.23 18.39 12.38
C ALA A 13 -7.77 18.00 10.96
N THR A 14 -6.61 17.35 10.85
CA THR A 14 -6.23 16.61 9.65
C THR A 14 -6.26 15.12 9.97
N SER A 15 -7.41 14.47 9.77
CA SER A 15 -7.44 13.02 9.62
C SER A 15 -6.88 12.66 8.24
N ILE A 16 -5.55 12.55 8.12
CA ILE A 16 -4.89 12.08 6.90
C ILE A 16 -4.93 10.54 6.90
N HIS A 17 -6.06 9.95 6.52
CA HIS A 17 -6.10 8.52 6.14
C HIS A 17 -6.07 8.43 4.61
N ALA A 18 -4.88 8.40 4.03
CA ALA A 18 -4.72 8.17 2.60
C ALA A 18 -3.71 7.04 2.37
N GLY A 19 -4.22 5.84 2.07
CA GLY A 19 -3.39 4.73 1.64
C GLY A 19 -4.18 3.50 1.19
N THR A 20 -4.61 3.47 -0.08
CA THR A 20 -4.62 2.22 -0.86
C THR A 20 -3.97 2.52 -2.19
N SER A 21 -2.88 1.84 -2.55
CA SER A 21 -2.41 1.88 -3.93
C SER A 21 -1.96 0.52 -4.43
N VAL A 22 -2.37 0.23 -5.67
CA VAL A 22 -2.18 -1.02 -6.44
C VAL A 22 -2.04 -0.64 -7.92
N ARG A 23 -0.85 -0.76 -8.50
CA ARG A 23 -0.60 -0.73 -9.95
C ARG A 23 0.49 -1.74 -10.31
N CYS A 24 0.23 -2.56 -11.31
CA CYS A 24 1.15 -3.65 -11.66
C CYS A 24 1.24 -3.79 -13.17
N GLY A 25 1.89 -2.80 -13.74
CA GLY A 25 2.65 -2.92 -14.97
C GLY A 25 4.06 -2.49 -14.61
N LYS A 26 4.47 -1.27 -14.95
CA LYS A 26 5.72 -0.71 -14.41
C LYS A 26 5.54 -0.14 -12.98
N TRP A 27 4.90 -0.97 -12.13
CA TRP A 27 4.79 -1.06 -10.66
C TRP A 27 4.24 0.13 -9.84
N ILE A 28 3.55 -0.19 -8.74
CA ILE A 28 3.63 0.30 -7.35
C ILE A 28 2.54 -0.44 -6.56
N LEU A 29 2.81 -0.85 -5.33
CA LEU A 29 1.77 -1.14 -4.34
C LEU A 29 2.17 -0.51 -3.01
N GLU A 30 1.91 0.78 -2.82
CA GLU A 30 2.12 1.45 -1.53
C GLU A 30 0.80 1.62 -0.78
N SER A 31 0.74 1.03 0.42
CA SER A 31 -0.42 0.90 1.30
C SER A 31 -1.65 0.17 0.72
N GLY A 32 -1.53 -0.67 -0.31
CA GLY A 32 -2.61 -1.53 -0.83
C GLY A 32 -3.24 -2.54 0.16
N VAL A 33 -3.00 -2.37 1.46
CA VAL A 33 -3.58 -3.14 2.57
C VAL A 33 -5.10 -3.12 2.49
N GLY A 34 -5.72 -4.25 2.82
CA GLY A 34 -7.16 -4.50 2.68
C GLY A 34 -7.59 -4.91 1.28
N THR A 35 -6.74 -4.80 0.26
CA THR A 35 -7.07 -5.19 -1.12
C THR A 35 -7.24 -6.71 -1.23
N SER A 36 -8.32 -7.16 -1.87
CA SER A 36 -8.50 -8.60 -2.13
C SER A 36 -7.40 -9.17 -3.02
N ASN A 37 -6.94 -10.37 -2.69
CA ASN A 37 -6.02 -11.17 -3.51
C ASN A 37 -6.49 -11.32 -4.96
N TYR A 38 -7.81 -11.44 -5.21
CA TYR A 38 -8.39 -11.46 -6.55
C TYR A 38 -8.12 -10.15 -7.31
N THR A 39 -8.28 -9.00 -6.65
CA THR A 39 -8.00 -7.69 -7.24
C THR A 39 -6.52 -7.51 -7.54
N VAL A 40 -5.64 -8.02 -6.66
CA VAL A 40 -4.19 -8.04 -6.89
C VAL A 40 -3.88 -8.89 -8.12
N LEU A 41 -4.36 -10.13 -8.17
CA LEU A 41 -4.09 -11.04 -9.29
C LEU A 41 -4.57 -10.48 -10.64
N ARG A 42 -5.79 -9.92 -10.66
CA ARG A 42 -6.36 -9.32 -11.87
C ARG A 42 -5.58 -8.09 -12.35
N LYS A 43 -5.02 -7.30 -11.44
CA LYS A 43 -4.27 -6.08 -11.79
C LYS A 43 -2.79 -6.34 -12.04
N CYS A 44 -2.21 -7.36 -11.43
CA CYS A 44 -0.78 -7.62 -11.37
C CYS A 44 -0.32 -8.84 -12.13
N GLY A 45 -1.26 -9.67 -12.60
CA GLY A 45 -0.94 -10.95 -13.18
C GLY A 45 -0.44 -11.94 -12.12
N GLU A 46 -0.02 -13.10 -12.61
CA GLU A 46 0.50 -14.16 -11.76
C GLU A 46 1.83 -13.74 -11.13
N PRO A 47 2.00 -13.94 -9.81
CA PRO A 47 3.29 -13.73 -9.16
C PRO A 47 4.31 -14.76 -9.65
N THR A 48 5.59 -14.43 -9.51
CA THR A 48 6.71 -15.34 -9.76
C THR A 48 6.65 -16.57 -8.85
N PHE A 49 6.19 -16.38 -7.61
CA PHE A 49 5.91 -17.47 -6.68
C PHE A 49 4.60 -17.23 -5.92
N LYS A 50 3.80 -18.28 -5.78
CA LYS A 50 2.47 -18.24 -5.16
C LYS A 50 2.33 -19.37 -4.14
N ASP A 51 2.28 -19.00 -2.86
CA ASP A 51 1.85 -19.87 -1.77
C ASP A 51 0.51 -19.38 -1.20
N SER A 52 -0.16 -20.24 -0.43
CA SER A 52 -1.53 -20.03 0.09
C SER A 52 -1.81 -18.61 0.59
N ASN A 53 -0.89 -18.01 1.34
CA ASN A 53 -1.01 -16.66 1.86
C ASN A 53 0.15 -15.72 1.51
N ARG A 54 1.16 -16.19 0.76
CA ARG A 54 2.40 -15.44 0.49
C ARG A 54 2.73 -15.45 -0.99
N TRP A 55 2.72 -14.29 -1.62
CA TRP A 55 3.01 -14.14 -3.05
C TRP A 55 4.24 -13.26 -3.27
N ILE A 56 5.05 -13.61 -4.27
CA ILE A 56 6.30 -12.91 -4.58
C ILE A 56 6.26 -12.43 -6.03
N TYR A 57 6.40 -11.13 -6.21
CA TYR A 57 6.57 -10.50 -7.52
C TYR A 57 8.01 -10.03 -7.66
N ASP A 58 8.70 -10.56 -8.65
CA ASP A 58 9.98 -10.01 -9.08
C ASP A 58 9.72 -8.90 -10.11
N THR A 59 10.14 -7.67 -9.81
CA THR A 59 9.92 -6.53 -10.69
C THR A 59 11.20 -6.18 -11.43
N ASP A 60 11.20 -6.37 -12.75
CA ASP A 60 12.34 -6.05 -13.62
C ASP A 60 12.70 -4.55 -13.60
N SER A 61 11.74 -3.70 -13.22
CA SER A 61 11.87 -2.25 -13.31
C SER A 61 12.90 -1.65 -12.36
N ARG A 62 13.31 -2.33 -11.28
CA ARG A 62 14.22 -1.76 -10.24
C ARG A 62 15.08 -2.78 -9.47
N LYS A 63 15.23 -4.02 -9.94
CA LYS A 63 15.80 -5.12 -9.11
C LYS A 63 15.10 -5.22 -7.75
N LEU A 64 13.79 -5.01 -7.73
CA LEU A 64 13.01 -4.94 -6.49
C LEU A 64 12.04 -6.12 -6.45
N ILE A 65 12.09 -6.88 -5.36
CA ILE A 65 11.20 -7.99 -5.05
C ILE A 65 10.11 -7.46 -4.12
N LYS A 66 8.86 -7.72 -4.48
CA LYS A 66 7.66 -7.36 -3.70
C LYS A 66 7.07 -8.65 -3.11
N ILE A 67 7.10 -8.77 -1.79
CA ILE A 67 6.56 -9.93 -1.05
C ILE A 67 5.25 -9.49 -0.39
N LEU A 68 4.14 -10.07 -0.85
CA LEU A 68 2.79 -9.77 -0.38
C LEU A 68 2.33 -10.87 0.57
N HIS A 69 1.72 -10.47 1.68
CA HIS A 69 1.11 -11.38 2.65
C HIS A 69 -0.38 -11.14 2.77
N PHE A 70 -1.16 -12.20 2.66
CA PHE A 70 -2.61 -12.16 2.68
C PHE A 70 -3.17 -12.81 3.95
N HIS A 71 -4.22 -12.22 4.51
CA HIS A 71 -5.02 -12.82 5.57
C HIS A 71 -6.50 -12.70 5.21
N GLY A 72 -7.25 -13.81 5.30
CA GLY A 72 -8.66 -13.83 4.92
C GLY A 72 -8.93 -13.35 3.48
N GLY A 73 -7.99 -13.63 2.56
CA GLY A 73 -8.07 -13.20 1.16
C GLY A 73 -7.81 -11.71 0.91
N LYS A 74 -7.37 -10.95 1.92
CA LYS A 74 -7.02 -9.53 1.82
C LYS A 74 -5.54 -9.31 2.09
N LEU A 75 -4.94 -8.36 1.39
CA LEU A 75 -3.55 -7.98 1.56
C LEU A 75 -3.37 -7.35 2.93
N GLU A 76 -2.52 -7.92 3.76
CA GLU A 76 -2.27 -7.46 5.12
C GLU A 76 -1.02 -6.58 5.17
N PHE A 77 0.06 -7.01 4.54
CA PHE A 77 1.29 -6.25 4.45
C PHE A 77 2.13 -6.60 3.23
N ILE A 78 3.09 -5.74 2.94
CA ILE A 78 4.02 -5.83 1.82
C ILE A 78 5.43 -5.63 2.35
N ARG A 79 6.37 -6.49 1.95
CA ARG A 79 7.81 -6.36 2.21
C ARG A 79 8.54 -6.16 0.89
N ASP A 80 9.45 -5.21 0.88
CA ASP A 80 10.32 -4.92 -0.25
C ASP A 80 11.72 -5.46 0.01
N GLU A 81 12.29 -6.16 -0.97
CA GLU A 81 13.66 -6.66 -0.94
C GLU A 81 14.41 -6.26 -2.21
N ILE A 82 15.70 -5.95 -2.09
CA ILE A 82 16.55 -5.62 -3.24
C ILE A 82 17.20 -6.92 -3.72
N ARG A 83 17.05 -7.24 -5.01
CA ARG A 83 17.79 -8.34 -5.62
C ARG A 83 19.28 -7.97 -5.66
N PRO A 84 20.19 -8.80 -5.11
CA PRO A 84 21.63 -8.52 -5.07
C PRO A 84 22.25 -8.31 -6.46
#